data_AF-A0A7K7KHX7-F1
#
_entry.id   AF-A0A7K7KHX7-F1
#
_cell.length_a   1.000
_cell.length_b   1.000
_cell.length_c   1.000
_cell.angle_alpha   90.00
_cell.angle_beta   90.00
_cell.angle_gamma   90.00
#
_symmetry.space_group_name_H-M   'P 1'
#
loop_
_entity.id
_entity.type
_entity.pdbx_description
1 polymer ?
#
loop_
_entity_poly.entity_id
_entity_poly.type
_entity_poly.pdbx_seq_one_letter_code
_entity_poly.pdbx_strand_id
1 'polypeptide(L)' 'TMGTRRGLRGHCPAIALLGLICDALGLLFLLLGIFAPLSFWDFFVYGGALLLAFSLVFWVFWYTFNIEVPLGELPC' A
#
# COMPACT_ATOMS: atom_id res chain seq x y z
N THR A 1 -29.31 12.69 -11.75
CA THR A 1 -27.91 12.76 -12.27
C THR A 1 -26.98 12.55 -11.09
N MET A 2 -26.03 11.62 -11.22
CA MET A 2 -25.22 11.07 -10.13
C MET A 2 -24.54 12.14 -9.27
N GLY A 3 -24.73 12.03 -7.95
CA GLY A 3 -24.14 12.89 -6.95
C GLY A 3 -22.62 12.89 -7.00
N THR A 4 -22.08 14.10 -7.13
CA THR A 4 -20.87 14.62 -6.50
C THR A 4 -19.85 13.56 -6.07
N ARG A 5 -18.88 13.30 -6.96
CA ARG A 5 -17.60 12.64 -6.67
C ARG A 5 -16.95 13.36 -5.48
N ARG A 6 -16.95 12.71 -4.33
CA ARG A 6 -16.41 13.21 -3.07
C ARG A 6 -14.91 13.50 -3.21
N GLY A 7 -14.55 14.77 -2.98
CA GLY A 7 -13.41 15.23 -2.17
C GLY A 7 -11.98 14.88 -2.57
N LEU A 8 -11.16 15.93 -2.79
CA LEU A 8 -9.71 16.06 -2.50
C LEU A 8 -8.80 14.87 -2.90
N ARG A 9 -8.02 14.91 -3.98
CA ARG A 9 -6.77 15.71 -4.17
C ARG A 9 -5.83 15.67 -2.96
N GLY A 10 -5.21 14.52 -2.72
CA GLY A 10 -3.91 14.40 -2.06
C GLY A 10 -2.78 14.31 -3.10
N HIS A 11 -1.58 14.77 -2.76
CA HIS A 11 -0.42 14.90 -3.63
C HIS A 11 0.18 13.55 -4.11
N CYS A 12 -0.50 12.81 -5.01
CA CYS A 12 -0.09 11.57 -5.74
C CYS A 12 -0.78 10.24 -5.31
N PRO A 13 -2.12 10.11 -5.43
CA PRO A 13 -2.87 8.91 -4.99
C PRO A 13 -2.43 7.61 -5.67
N ALA A 14 -1.65 7.70 -6.75
CA ALA A 14 -1.05 6.57 -7.42
C ALA A 14 -0.12 5.74 -6.51
N ILE A 15 0.63 6.37 -5.60
CA ILE A 15 1.56 5.66 -4.69
C ILE A 15 0.76 4.87 -3.64
N ALA A 16 -0.28 5.48 -3.08
CA ALA A 16 -1.20 4.79 -2.17
C ALA A 16 -1.92 3.62 -2.85
N LEU A 17 -2.39 3.82 -4.08
CA LEU A 17 -3.04 2.75 -4.85
C LEU A 17 -2.07 1.60 -5.14
N LEU A 18 -0.82 1.90 -5.50
CA LEU A 18 0.21 0.89 -5.73
C LEU A 18 0.49 0.09 -4.45
N GLY A 19 0.66 0.78 -3.31
CA GLY A 19 0.82 0.13 -2.01
C GLY A 19 -0.34 -0.82 -1.70
N LEU A 20 -1.58 -0.37 -1.90
CA LEU A 20 -2.77 -1.20 -1.66
C LEU A 20 -2.85 -2.43 -2.59
N ILE A 21 -2.49 -2.28 -3.87
CA ILE A 21 -2.43 -3.40 -4.82
C ILE A 21 -1.34 -4.40 -4.41
N CYS A 22 -0.15 -3.92 -4.04
CA CYS A 22 0.94 -4.77 -3.54
C CYS A 22 0.53 -5.53 -2.28
N ASP A 23 -0.20 -4.87 -1.37
CA ASP A 23 -0.70 -5.48 -0.13
C ASP A 23 -1.69 -6.62 -0.41
N ALA A 24 -2.66 -6.37 -1.30
CA ALA A 24 -3.64 -7.37 -1.70
C ALA A 24 -2.99 -8.58 -2.40
N LEU A 25 -2.01 -8.34 -3.29
CA LEU A 25 -1.26 -9.41 -3.95
C LEU A 25 -0.37 -10.18 -2.96
N GLY A 26 0.29 -9.49 -2.03
CA GLY A 26 1.12 -10.10 -0.99
C GLY A 26 0.32 -11.00 -0.05
N LEU A 27 -0.83 -10.52 0.42
CA LEU A 27 -1.79 -11.32 1.20
C LEU A 27 -2.30 -12.52 0.42
N LEU A 28 -2.69 -12.34 -0.86
CA LEU A 28 -3.16 -13.44 -1.70
C LEU A 28 -2.07 -14.50 -1.86
N PHE A 29 -0.82 -14.12 -2.13
CA PHE A 29 0.28 -15.08 -2.22
C PHE A 29 0.61 -15.75 -0.90
N LEU A 30 0.55 -15.07 0.25
CA LEU A 30 0.70 -15.73 1.55
C LEU A 30 -0.41 -16.76 1.80
N LEU A 31 -1.66 -16.42 1.46
CA LEU A 31 -2.81 -17.31 1.62
C LEU A 31 -2.81 -18.47 0.62
N LEU A 32 -2.20 -18.30 -0.57
CA LEU A 32 -2.02 -19.34 -1.59
C LEU A 32 -0.73 -20.17 -1.44
N GLY A 33 0.29 -19.63 -0.76
CA GLY A 33 1.08 -20.36 0.22
C GLY A 33 0.14 -20.81 1.34
N ILE A 34 0.51 -21.00 2.60
CA ILE A 34 -0.37 -21.41 3.75
C ILE A 34 -1.63 -22.35 3.56
N PHE A 35 -2.63 -22.12 2.70
CA PHE A 35 -3.83 -22.98 2.51
C PHE A 35 -3.91 -23.99 1.32
N ALA A 36 -3.37 -23.72 0.14
CA ALA A 36 -3.29 -24.69 -0.99
C ALA A 36 -2.28 -25.88 -0.81
N PRO A 37 -2.36 -26.96 -1.58
CA PRO A 37 -1.34 -28.02 -1.55
C PRO A 37 -0.48 -27.98 -2.82
N LEU A 38 0.34 -26.94 -3.02
CA LEU A 38 1.24 -26.86 -4.18
C LEU A 38 2.66 -27.30 -3.79
N SER A 39 3.39 -27.87 -4.74
CA SER A 39 4.75 -28.38 -4.49
C SER A 39 5.82 -27.29 -4.27
N PHE A 40 5.50 -26.04 -4.63
CA PHE A 40 6.42 -24.89 -4.67
C PHE A 40 5.97 -23.76 -3.74
N TRP A 41 5.49 -24.17 -2.58
CA TRP A 41 4.87 -23.29 -1.59
C TRP A 41 5.75 -22.24 -0.98
N ASP A 42 7.00 -22.61 -0.79
CA ASP A 42 8.01 -21.72 -0.26
C ASP A 42 8.12 -20.45 -1.10
N PHE A 43 8.02 -20.55 -2.44
CA PHE A 43 8.07 -19.38 -3.31
C PHE A 43 6.89 -18.43 -3.11
N PHE A 44 5.68 -18.93 -2.89
CA PHE A 44 4.52 -18.07 -2.63
C PHE A 44 4.59 -17.42 -1.25
N VAL A 45 5.04 -18.16 -0.24
CA VAL A 45 5.18 -17.63 1.12
C VAL A 45 6.26 -16.56 1.16
N TYR A 46 7.46 -16.86 0.65
CA TYR A 46 8.56 -15.89 0.61
C TYR A 46 8.28 -14.72 -0.33
N GLY A 47 7.68 -14.98 -1.50
CA GLY A 47 7.31 -13.93 -2.45
C GLY A 47 6.21 -13.00 -1.92
N GLY A 48 5.19 -13.56 -1.25
CA GLY A 48 4.13 -12.80 -0.61
C GLY A 48 4.64 -11.95 0.55
N ALA A 49 5.50 -12.51 1.41
CA ALA A 49 6.15 -11.77 2.49
C ALA A 49 7.03 -10.63 1.96
N LEU A 50 7.79 -10.88 0.88
CA LEU A 50 8.61 -9.85 0.24
C LEU A 50 7.76 -8.73 -0.36
N LEU A 51 6.63 -9.06 -1.01
CA LEU A 51 5.67 -8.08 -1.53
C LEU A 51 5.07 -7.20 -0.43
N LEU A 52 4.69 -7.78 0.72
CA LEU A 52 4.22 -7.02 1.87
C LEU A 52 5.30 -6.09 2.43
N ALA A 53 6.55 -6.56 2.52
CA ALA A 53 7.66 -5.71 2.94
C ALA A 53 7.87 -4.51 2.00
N PHE A 54 7.80 -4.74 0.68
CA PHE A 54 7.86 -3.66 -0.31
C PHE A 54 6.65 -2.71 -0.21
N SER A 55 5.45 -3.22 0.11
CA SER A 55 4.25 -2.38 0.33
C SER A 55 4.47 -1.33 1.42
N LEU A 56 5.09 -1.71 2.55
CA LEU A 56 5.40 -0.78 3.64
C LEU A 56 6.27 0.41 3.20
N VAL A 57 7.20 0.19 2.27
CA VAL A 57 8.03 1.26 1.71
C VAL A 57 7.19 2.28 0.95
N PHE A 58 6.24 1.82 0.12
CA PHE A 58 5.31 2.72 -0.58
C PHE A 58 4.40 3.49 0.38
N TRP A 59 3.97 2.86 1.46
CA TRP A 59 3.19 3.51 2.52
C TRP A 59 3.98 4.61 3.23
N VAL A 60 5.24 4.36 3.60
CA VAL A 60 6.12 5.37 4.22
C VAL A 60 6.34 6.56 3.29
N PHE A 61 6.59 6.31 1.99
CA PHE A 61 6.71 7.37 1.01
C PHE A 61 5.41 8.17 0.86
N TRP A 62 4.27 7.49 0.75
CA TRP A 62 2.96 8.16 0.69
C TRP A 62 2.73 9.05 1.92
N TYR A 63 2.98 8.55 3.13
CA TYR A 63 2.86 9.34 4.35
C TYR A 63 3.78 10.55 4.33
N THR A 64 5.05 10.37 3.95
CA THR A 64 6.04 11.47 3.91
C THR A 64 5.63 12.59 2.95
N PHE A 65 5.12 12.24 1.76
CA PHE A 65 4.69 13.22 0.77
C PHE A 65 3.30 13.82 1.06
N ASN A 66 2.46 13.15 1.85
CA ASN A 66 1.12 13.62 2.20
C ASN A 66 1.07 14.39 3.54
N ILE A 67 2.18 14.51 4.27
CA ILE A 67 2.27 15.36 5.47
C ILE A 67 2.53 16.80 5.02
N GLU A 68 1.43 17.53 4.80
CA GLU A 68 1.43 18.97 4.59
C GLU A 68 1.64 19.63 5.96
N VAL A 69 2.86 20.08 6.26
CA VAL A 69 3.13 20.89 7.46
C VAL A 69 2.47 22.26 7.27
N PRO A 70 1.47 22.63 8.08
CA PRO A 70 0.92 23.98 8.02
C PRO A 70 1.98 24.95 8.54
N LEU A 71 2.43 25.86 7.69
CA LEU A 71 3.45 26.88 7.98
C LEU A 71 3.02 27.91 9.07
N GLY A 72 1.85 27.71 9.70
CA GLY A 72 1.29 28.56 10.74
C GLY A 72 1.65 28.15 12.18
N GLU A 73 2.37 27.03 12.38
CA GLU A 73 2.81 26.57 13.71
C GLU A 73 4.31 26.79 13.97
N LEU A 74 4.98 27.62 13.18
CA LEU A 74 6.33 28.09 13.50
C LEU A 74 6.23 29.20 14.56
N PRO A 75 6.66 29.00 15.82
CA PRO A 75 6.95 30.13 16.70
C PRO A 75 8.10 30.94 16.10
N CYS A 76 7.95 32.27 16.11
CA CYS A 76 8.85 33.27 15.53
C CYS A 76 10.33 33.07 15.88
#